data_AF-A0A1Q7DL85-F1
#
_entry.id   AF-A0A1Q7DL85-F1
#
_cell.length_a   1.000
_cell.length_b   1.000
_cell.length_c   1.000
_cell.angle_alpha   90.00
_cell.angle_beta   90.00
_cell.angle_gamma   90.00
#
_symmetry.space_group_name_H-M   'P 1'
#
loop_
_entity.id
_entity.type
_entity.pdbx_description
1 polymer ?
#
loop_
_entity_poly.entity_id
_entity_poly.type
_entity_poly.pdbx_seq_one_letter_code
_entity_poly.pdbx_strand_id
1 'polypeptide(L)'
;MARRKIETDKAVDYADPEPSAFASMLGGLIDANIANSPAKRKDFDELGARVGIWVTDIDEGVTLEFHRGSLIVHNGLKPKRDITIRAEAETVMNLSNLRIGLFGMPVYYDEVGRGVAAKLVQGKLRIDGMLGNIATVNTVTRIFSVR
;
A
#
# COMPACT_ATOMS: atom_id res chain seq x y z
N MET A 1 30.45 27.38 -10.44
CA MET A 1 29.20 27.03 -11.15
C MET A 1 28.63 25.78 -10.50
N ALA A 2 27.61 25.94 -9.66
CA ALA A 2 27.04 24.84 -8.89
C ALA A 2 26.10 24.01 -9.78
N ARG A 3 26.38 22.70 -9.86
CA ARG A 3 25.50 21.72 -10.50
C ARG A 3 24.18 21.71 -9.72
N ARG A 4 23.12 22.27 -10.31
CA ARG A 4 21.75 22.10 -9.82
C ARG A 4 21.46 20.61 -9.96
N LYS A 5 21.53 19.88 -8.86
CA LYS A 5 21.08 18.49 -8.76
C LYS A 5 19.60 18.55 -9.16
N ILE A 6 19.26 18.02 -10.32
CA ILE A 6 17.88 17.80 -10.69
C ILE A 6 17.43 16.76 -9.67
N GLU A 7 16.77 17.20 -8.60
CA GLU A 7 15.90 16.35 -7.80
C GLU A 7 14.91 15.80 -8.81
N THR A 8 15.15 14.57 -9.25
CA THR A 8 14.08 13.75 -9.82
C THR A 8 12.98 13.79 -8.78
N ASP A 9 11.88 14.44 -9.12
CA ASP A 9 10.66 14.59 -8.34
C ASP A 9 10.05 13.20 -8.13
N LYS A 10 10.74 12.38 -7.34
CA LYS A 10 10.34 11.03 -7.01
C LYS A 10 9.26 11.16 -5.98
N ALA A 11 8.06 10.76 -6.36
CA ALA A 11 6.92 10.70 -5.46
C ALA A 11 7.14 9.72 -4.29
N VAL A 12 8.13 8.82 -4.39
CA VAL A 12 8.44 7.81 -3.39
C VAL A 12 9.88 7.94 -2.89
N ASP A 13 10.02 8.13 -1.58
CA ASP A 13 11.26 8.16 -0.82
C ASP A 13 11.32 7.03 0.21
N TYR A 14 12.54 6.72 0.66
CA TYR A 14 12.80 5.70 1.68
C TYR A 14 13.46 6.35 2.90
N ALA A 15 12.88 6.14 4.09
CA ALA A 15 13.39 6.72 5.33
C ALA A 15 14.68 6.06 5.81
N ASP A 16 14.81 4.75 5.54
CA ASP A 16 15.95 3.96 5.98
C ASP A 16 17.06 3.99 4.90
N PRO A 17 18.35 4.11 5.29
CA PRO A 17 19.47 4.15 4.35
C PRO A 17 19.62 2.85 3.55
N GLU A 18 19.20 1.74 4.15
CA GLU A 18 19.11 0.42 3.53
C GLU A 18 17.65 -0.06 3.66
N PRO A 19 16.79 0.26 2.67
CA PRO A 19 15.41 -0.21 2.68
C PRO A 19 15.39 -1.74 2.54
N SER A 20 14.45 -2.39 3.24
CA SER A 20 14.29 -3.84 3.08
C SER A 20 13.86 -4.18 1.63
N ALA A 21 14.06 -5.43 1.22
CA ALA A 21 13.61 -5.89 -0.09
C ALA A 21 12.09 -5.67 -0.26
N PHE A 22 11.33 -5.90 0.81
CA PHE A 22 9.89 -5.71 0.82
C PHE A 22 9.49 -4.22 0.76
N ALA A 23 10.17 -3.35 1.52
CA ALA A 23 9.99 -1.90 1.44
C ALA A 23 10.25 -1.38 0.01
N SER A 24 11.38 -1.79 -0.58
CA SER A 24 11.80 -1.42 -1.94
C SER A 24 10.78 -1.86 -2.99
N MET A 25 10.27 -3.09 -2.86
CA MET A 25 9.24 -3.62 -3.74
C MET A 25 7.95 -2.82 -3.65
N LEU A 26 7.44 -2.55 -2.44
CA LEU A 26 6.19 -1.80 -2.24
C LEU A 26 6.31 -0.36 -2.77
N GLY A 27 7.44 0.30 -2.50
CA GLY A 27 7.70 1.65 -3.00
C GLY A 27 7.74 1.68 -4.54
N GLY A 28 8.48 0.75 -5.16
CA GLY A 28 8.54 0.63 -6.62
C GLY A 28 7.20 0.31 -7.28
N LEU A 29 6.37 -0.53 -6.65
CA LEU A 29 5.03 -0.85 -7.13
C LEU A 29 4.12 0.38 -7.13
N ILE A 30 4.12 1.16 -6.05
CA ILE A 30 3.31 2.38 -5.97
C ILE A 30 3.78 3.41 -7.01
N ASP A 31 5.09 3.62 -7.12
CA ASP A 31 5.67 4.55 -8.10
C ASP A 31 5.27 4.17 -9.54
N ALA A 32 5.36 2.88 -9.88
CA ALA A 32 4.90 2.37 -11.17
C ALA A 32 3.38 2.55 -11.37
N ASN A 33 2.57 2.29 -10.34
CA ASN A 33 1.12 2.41 -10.43
C ASN A 33 0.66 3.85 -10.67
N ILE A 34 1.23 4.83 -9.97
CA ILE A 34 0.87 6.25 -10.12
C ILE A 34 1.40 6.85 -11.43
N ALA A 35 2.54 6.35 -11.93
CA ALA A 35 3.07 6.76 -13.24
C ALA A 35 2.18 6.28 -14.40
N ASN A 36 1.59 5.10 -14.27
CA ASN A 36 0.80 4.47 -15.33
C ASN A 36 -0.70 4.83 -15.31
N SER A 37 -1.20 5.50 -14.26
CA SER A 37 -2.63 5.81 -14.13
C SER A 37 -2.88 7.19 -13.52
N PRO A 38 -3.44 8.15 -14.29
CA PRO A 38 -3.80 9.47 -13.77
C PRO A 38 -4.83 9.41 -12.62
N ALA A 39 -5.72 8.42 -12.63
CA ALA A 39 -6.68 8.22 -11.54
C ALA A 39 -5.98 7.82 -10.23
N LYS A 40 -4.98 6.94 -10.30
CA LYS A 40 -4.17 6.56 -9.14
C LYS A 40 -3.27 7.70 -8.69
N ARG A 41 -2.74 8.48 -9.63
CA ARG A 41 -1.99 9.70 -9.30
C ARG A 41 -2.85 10.66 -8.50
N LYS A 42 -4.10 10.90 -8.92
CA LYS A 42 -5.05 11.72 -8.17
C LYS A 42 -5.33 11.16 -6.77
N ASP A 43 -5.62 9.86 -6.66
CA ASP A 43 -5.83 9.21 -5.37
C ASP A 43 -4.61 9.37 -4.43
N PHE A 44 -3.40 9.25 -4.99
CA PHE A 44 -2.13 9.42 -4.28
C PHE A 44 -1.88 10.88 -3.85
N ASP A 45 -2.22 11.84 -4.70
CA ASP A 45 -2.09 13.27 -4.44
C ASP A 45 -3.08 13.73 -3.34
N GLU A 46 -4.22 13.06 -3.18
CA GLU A 46 -5.22 13.38 -2.16
C GLU A 46 -5.00 12.62 -0.84
N LEU A 47 -4.28 11.49 -0.86
CA LEU A 47 -4.11 10.62 0.31
C LEU A 47 -3.13 11.19 1.34
N GLY A 48 -3.64 11.44 2.54
CA GLY A 48 -2.83 11.70 3.74
C GLY A 48 -3.12 10.64 4.79
N ALA A 49 -2.21 9.68 4.96
CA ALA A 49 -2.40 8.55 5.88
C ALA A 49 -1.09 7.82 6.17
N ARG A 50 -1.01 7.17 7.33
CA ARG A 50 0.06 6.24 7.71
C ARG A 50 -0.48 4.81 7.78
N VAL A 51 -0.01 3.97 6.87
CA VAL A 51 -0.47 2.60 6.67
C VAL A 51 0.63 1.62 7.07
N GLY A 52 0.34 0.70 7.97
CA GLY A 52 1.21 -0.43 8.26
C GLY A 52 0.88 -1.63 7.38
N ILE A 53 1.91 -2.34 6.92
CA ILE A 53 1.78 -3.67 6.33
C ILE A 53 2.64 -4.60 7.17
N TRP A 54 2.03 -5.70 7.62
CA TRP A 54 2.66 -6.71 8.46
C TRP A 54 2.54 -8.07 7.80
N VAL A 55 3.69 -8.69 7.58
CA VAL A 55 3.82 -9.96 6.88
C VAL A 55 3.96 -11.06 7.92
N THR A 56 2.89 -11.83 8.14
CA THR A 56 2.74 -12.67 9.34
C THR A 56 3.61 -13.92 9.38
N ASP A 57 3.99 -14.44 8.22
CA ASP A 57 4.80 -15.66 8.05
C ASP A 57 6.31 -15.40 8.14
N ILE A 58 6.76 -14.19 7.82
CA ILE A 58 8.19 -13.80 7.87
C ILE A 58 8.51 -12.74 8.93
N ASP A 59 7.51 -12.34 9.74
CA ASP A 59 7.63 -11.36 10.83
C ASP A 59 8.19 -9.99 10.36
N GLU A 60 7.88 -9.61 9.12
CA GLU A 60 8.39 -8.38 8.51
C GLU A 60 7.31 -7.29 8.45
N GLY A 61 7.71 -6.05 8.75
CA GLY A 61 6.82 -4.90 8.71
C GLY A 61 7.33 -3.81 7.79
N VAL A 62 6.41 -3.08 7.17
CA VAL A 62 6.69 -1.84 6.44
C VAL A 62 5.63 -0.81 6.83
N THR A 63 6.04 0.45 6.95
CA THR A 63 5.12 1.57 7.12
C THR A 63 5.18 2.48 5.92
N LEU A 64 4.02 2.77 5.34
CA LEU A 64 3.83 3.68 4.23
C LEU A 64 3.23 4.97 4.77
N GLU A 65 3.94 6.08 4.61
CA GLU A 65 3.51 7.38 5.07
C GLU A 65 3.21 8.27 3.87
N PHE A 66 1.92 8.42 3.57
CA PHE A 66 1.43 9.24 2.47
C PHE A 66 1.23 10.68 2.93
N HIS A 67 1.79 11.61 2.17
CA HIS A 67 1.76 13.05 2.42
C HIS A 67 1.20 13.82 1.23
N ARG A 68 0.03 13.39 0.70
CA ARG A 68 -0.70 14.10 -0.37
C ARG A 68 0.18 14.42 -1.58
N GLY A 69 0.62 13.38 -2.28
CA GLY A 69 1.50 13.51 -3.45
C GLY A 69 2.96 13.16 -3.20
N SER A 70 3.30 12.72 -1.98
CA SER A 70 4.54 12.01 -1.71
C SER A 70 4.33 10.84 -0.76
N LEU A 71 5.25 9.88 -0.79
CA LEU A 71 5.26 8.68 0.03
C LEU A 71 6.64 8.51 0.63
N ILE A 72 6.69 8.32 1.94
CA ILE A 72 7.87 7.86 2.66
C ILE A 72 7.65 6.42 3.09
N VAL A 73 8.52 5.52 2.62
CA VAL A 73 8.52 4.11 3.00
C VAL A 73 9.51 3.90 4.13
N HIS A 74 9.04 3.29 5.21
CA HIS A 74 9.86 2.95 6.37
C HIS A 74 9.92 1.44 6.58
N ASN A 75 11.08 0.95 6.97
CA ASN A 75 11.24 -0.38 7.52
C ASN A 75 10.53 -0.48 8.88
N GLY A 76 9.87 -1.61 9.09
CA GLY A 76 9.13 -1.93 10.30
C GLY A 76 7.81 -1.17 10.45
N LEU A 77 7.17 -1.40 11.59
CA LEU A 77 5.89 -0.82 11.96
C LEU A 77 6.08 0.42 12.86
N LYS A 78 6.02 1.63 12.28
CA LYS A 78 6.12 2.90 13.03
C LYS A 78 4.82 3.19 13.80
N PRO A 79 4.84 3.95 14.90
CA PRO A 79 3.64 4.27 15.68
C PRO A 79 2.68 5.23 14.95
N LYS A 80 1.49 5.46 15.51
CA LYS A 80 0.45 6.38 14.99
C LYS A 80 -0.03 6.05 13.57
N ARG A 81 -0.20 4.77 13.27
CA ARG A 81 -0.76 4.30 12.00
C ARG A 81 -2.27 4.42 12.04
N ASP A 82 -2.87 4.87 10.95
CA ASP A 82 -4.33 4.93 10.79
C ASP A 82 -4.91 3.53 10.60
N ILE A 83 -4.20 2.69 9.84
CA ILE A 83 -4.56 1.30 9.60
C ILE A 83 -3.32 0.40 9.60
N THR A 84 -3.53 -0.89 9.88
CA THR A 84 -2.49 -1.92 9.70
C THR A 84 -3.09 -3.13 9.00
N ILE A 85 -2.54 -3.46 7.84
CA ILE A 85 -2.89 -4.64 7.06
C ILE A 85 -1.96 -5.77 7.49
N ARG A 86 -2.50 -6.89 7.93
CA ARG A 86 -1.75 -8.09 8.31
C ARG A 86 -2.11 -9.21 7.36
N ALA A 87 -1.11 -9.81 6.71
CA ALA A 87 -1.30 -10.90 5.77
C ALA A 87 -0.02 -11.73 5.60
N GLU A 88 -0.14 -12.93 5.04
CA GLU A 88 1.03 -13.71 4.60
C GLU A 88 1.72 -13.05 3.39
N ALA A 89 3.02 -13.29 3.22
CA ALA A 89 3.84 -12.74 2.14
C ALA A 89 3.21 -13.02 0.77
N GLU A 90 2.78 -14.25 0.52
CA GLU A 90 2.10 -14.63 -0.72
C GLU A 90 0.83 -13.80 -0.96
N THR A 91 0.09 -13.45 0.09
CA THR A 91 -1.12 -12.62 -0.02
C THR A 91 -0.76 -11.17 -0.32
N VAL A 92 0.32 -10.62 0.26
CA VAL A 92 0.78 -9.26 -0.08
C VAL A 92 1.39 -9.19 -1.48
N MET A 93 2.16 -10.20 -1.90
CA MET A 93 2.64 -10.32 -3.28
C MET A 93 1.46 -10.42 -4.24
N ASN A 94 0.41 -11.16 -3.87
CA ASN A 94 -0.81 -11.20 -4.65
C ASN A 94 -1.58 -9.87 -4.62
N LEU A 95 -1.40 -8.97 -3.63
CA LEU A 95 -1.99 -7.62 -3.67
C LEU A 95 -1.46 -6.82 -4.86
N SER A 96 -0.22 -7.03 -5.29
CA SER A 96 0.31 -6.44 -6.52
C SER A 96 -0.34 -6.97 -7.79
N ASN A 97 -1.08 -8.08 -7.72
CA ASN A 97 -1.82 -8.71 -8.82
C ASN A 97 -3.35 -8.66 -8.61
N LEU A 98 -3.82 -8.23 -7.43
CA LEU A 98 -5.22 -8.32 -7.06
C LEU A 98 -6.02 -7.17 -7.67
N ARG A 99 -7.03 -7.57 -8.44
CA ARG A 99 -8.14 -6.72 -8.89
C ARG A 99 -9.06 -6.45 -7.69
N ILE A 100 -8.68 -5.55 -6.79
CA ILE A 100 -9.57 -5.12 -5.70
C ILE A 100 -10.50 -4.04 -6.24
N GLY A 101 -11.80 -4.28 -6.12
CA GLY A 101 -12.80 -3.38 -6.65
C GLY A 101 -13.30 -2.34 -5.64
N LEU A 102 -14.33 -1.59 -6.06
CA LEU A 102 -14.85 -0.40 -5.40
C LEU A 102 -15.17 -0.63 -3.90
N PHE A 103 -14.81 0.36 -3.05
CA PHE A 103 -15.04 0.41 -1.60
C PHE A 103 -14.11 -0.40 -0.69
N GLY A 104 -12.89 -0.78 -1.11
CA GLY A 104 -11.96 -1.51 -0.23
C GLY A 104 -12.50 -2.88 0.22
N MET A 105 -13.66 -3.25 -0.31
CA MET A 105 -14.30 -4.54 -0.29
C MET A 105 -14.04 -5.15 -1.67
N PRO A 106 -13.67 -6.44 -1.75
CA PRO A 106 -13.60 -7.14 -3.03
C PRO A 106 -14.96 -6.99 -3.73
N VAL A 107 -14.97 -6.57 -5.00
CA VAL A 107 -16.21 -6.55 -5.77
C VAL A 107 -16.73 -7.99 -5.85
N TYR A 108 -17.86 -8.23 -5.20
CA TYR A 108 -18.54 -9.52 -5.03
C TYR A 108 -19.15 -10.07 -6.33
N TYR A 109 -18.46 -9.92 -7.47
CA TYR A 109 -18.99 -10.32 -8.78
C TYR A 109 -18.02 -11.13 -9.66
N ASP A 110 -16.86 -11.52 -9.13
CA ASP A 110 -15.95 -12.44 -9.84
C ASP A 110 -15.43 -13.55 -8.92
N GLU A 111 -15.08 -14.70 -9.50
CA GLU A 111 -14.55 -15.87 -8.77
C GLU A 111 -13.32 -15.54 -7.93
N VAL A 112 -12.56 -14.53 -8.35
CA VAL A 112 -11.41 -13.94 -7.65
C VAL A 112 -11.83 -13.26 -6.33
N GLY A 113 -12.98 -12.58 -6.29
CA GLY A 113 -13.50 -11.91 -5.10
C GLY A 113 -13.88 -12.89 -3.99
N ARG A 114 -14.36 -14.09 -4.35
CA ARG A 114 -14.69 -15.16 -3.38
C ARG A 114 -13.44 -15.70 -2.67
N GLY A 115 -12.33 -15.83 -3.39
CA GLY A 115 -11.06 -16.30 -2.81
C GLY A 115 -10.49 -15.33 -1.78
N VAL A 116 -10.61 -14.03 -2.03
CA VAL A 116 -10.17 -12.98 -1.09
C VAL A 116 -11.12 -12.87 0.11
N ALA A 117 -12.44 -12.98 -0.11
CA ALA A 117 -13.41 -13.04 0.97
C ALA A 117 -13.20 -14.27 1.87
N ALA A 118 -12.90 -15.43 1.28
CA ALA A 118 -12.54 -16.62 2.03
C ALA A 118 -11.26 -16.39 2.87
N LYS A 119 -10.24 -15.71 2.34
CA LYS A 119 -9.02 -15.37 3.09
C LYS A 119 -9.25 -14.36 4.22
N LEU A 120 -10.15 -13.40 4.03
CA LEU A 120 -10.62 -12.48 5.09
C LEU A 120 -11.37 -13.23 6.19
N VAL A 121 -12.29 -14.15 5.82
CA VAL A 121 -13.07 -14.97 6.76
C VAL A 121 -12.19 -16.04 7.44
N GLN A 122 -11.13 -16.52 6.78
CA GLN A 122 -10.14 -17.45 7.32
C GLN A 122 -9.07 -16.78 8.21
N GLY A 123 -9.08 -15.44 8.36
CA GLY A 123 -8.11 -14.71 9.18
C GLY A 123 -6.71 -14.55 8.55
N LYS A 124 -6.55 -14.87 7.26
CA LYS A 124 -5.29 -14.73 6.50
C LYS A 124 -5.04 -13.30 6.02
N LEU A 125 -6.06 -12.44 6.10
CA LEU A 125 -5.97 -11.00 5.88
C LEU A 125 -6.76 -10.32 7.00
N ARG A 126 -6.11 -9.44 7.77
CA ARG A 126 -6.73 -8.68 8.85
C ARG A 126 -6.37 -7.21 8.71
N ILE A 127 -7.36 -6.32 8.76
CA ILE A 127 -7.14 -4.87 8.71
C ILE A 127 -7.51 -4.28 10.06
N ASP A 128 -6.52 -3.94 10.87
CA ASP A 128 -6.71 -3.21 12.12
C ASP A 128 -6.95 -1.73 11.82
N GLY A 129 -7.88 -1.08 12.54
CA GLY A 129 -8.21 0.36 12.37
C GLY A 129 -9.27 0.66 11.31
N MET A 130 -9.85 -0.35 10.65
CA MET A 130 -10.79 -0.19 9.53
C MET A 130 -12.05 0.62 9.87
N LEU A 131 -12.66 0.40 11.05
CA LEU A 131 -13.95 0.99 11.41
C LEU A 131 -13.95 2.53 11.50
N GLY A 132 -12.78 3.15 11.72
CA GLY A 132 -12.62 4.60 11.73
C GLY A 132 -12.03 5.19 10.45
N ASN A 133 -11.50 4.35 9.55
CA ASN A 133 -10.64 4.75 8.44
C ASN A 133 -11.02 4.11 7.10
N ILE A 134 -12.31 3.84 6.88
CA ILE A 134 -12.82 3.16 5.67
C ILE A 134 -12.39 3.89 4.38
N ALA A 135 -12.46 5.22 4.35
CA ALA A 135 -12.03 6.01 3.20
C ALA A 135 -10.53 5.82 2.88
N THR A 136 -9.69 5.76 3.92
CA THR A 136 -8.25 5.49 3.81
C THR A 136 -8.00 4.10 3.26
N VAL A 137 -8.67 3.07 3.80
CA VAL A 137 -8.56 1.69 3.29
C VAL A 137 -8.91 1.63 1.81
N ASN A 138 -9.99 2.29 1.40
CA ASN A 138 -10.45 2.29 0.01
C ASN A 138 -9.43 2.94 -0.92
N THR A 139 -8.85 4.07 -0.51
CA THR A 139 -7.91 4.84 -1.34
C THR A 139 -6.58 4.11 -1.47
N VAL A 140 -6.05 3.59 -0.36
CA VAL A 140 -4.85 2.74 -0.36
C VAL A 140 -5.06 1.53 -1.29
N THR A 141 -6.19 0.85 -1.15
CA THR A 141 -6.54 -0.30 -1.99
C THR A 141 -6.53 0.04 -3.48
N ARG A 142 -7.07 1.21 -3.88
CA ARG A 142 -7.09 1.65 -5.29
C ARG A 142 -5.67 1.93 -5.81
N ILE A 143 -4.82 2.59 -5.02
CA ILE A 143 -3.43 2.90 -5.38
C ILE A 143 -2.61 1.63 -5.63
N PHE A 144 -2.84 0.58 -4.82
CA PHE A 144 -2.14 -0.70 -4.97
C PHE A 144 -2.65 -1.57 -6.13
N SER A 145 -3.89 -1.37 -6.58
CA SER A 145 -4.48 -2.18 -7.65
C SER A 145 -3.82 -1.92 -9.01
N VAL A 146 -3.84 -2.91 -9.92
CA VAL A 146 -3.17 -2.83 -11.24
C VAL A 146 -4.02 -2.16 -12.33
N ARG A 147 -5.32 -1.92 -12.10
CA ARG A 147 -6.24 -1.42 -13.15
C ARG A 147 -5.93 -0.01 -13.66
#